data_AF-A0A4R5UWK0-F1
#
_entry.id   AF-A0A4R5UWK0-F1
#
_cell.length_a   1.000
_cell.length_b   1.000
_cell.length_c   1.000
_cell.angle_alpha   90.00
_cell.angle_beta   90.00
_cell.angle_gamma   90.00
#
_symmetry.space_group_name_H-M   'P 1'
#
loop_
_entity.id
_entity.type
_entity.pdbx_description
1 polymer ?
#
loop_
_entity_poly.entity_id
_entity_poly.type
_entity_poly.pdbx_seq_one_letter_code
_entity_poly.pdbx_strand_id
1 'polypeptide(L)'
;MIKRFLTLSLILLGLVFFSCQEEEKTKPLSYQLTHAFRLVVEDHPLRTWSLQTKVIDGEEKLFFGDVRSKDNIKVFNMDKKEWEEPIRFEKEGPDGIGTMNGFYVHTLDSIFVVNSFSWEIHLMNGSKKVRTYNTKEGIPAMDQITPFTTNNAISGIINGKLIFYGFPEVPYQGLDYHNRVKIAQSIDLISGENKVGIGYPKEYHNKYWPIVITLNDQTTNGEVVFINFPYSDSVYFYNEELKEVNSFKFSSVKKSQTPSFEDNSVARNSELAYFEALGHGIFRDVLAEKNRDYLYRTISYSKSDPSSFSTYSEFKPTAERNLLIYDLKQDTFIGEIDFQEGELDRIPMMFVGEKGLYLSKMSEKEEAVDFYLLSWDE
;
A
#
# COMPACT_ATOMS: atom_id res chain seq x y z
N MET A 1 31.61 22.95 -51.78
CA MET A 1 30.18 23.11 -51.41
C MET A 1 29.69 21.98 -50.49
N ILE A 2 30.03 20.71 -50.76
CA ILE A 2 29.60 19.53 -49.99
C ILE A 2 30.05 19.54 -48.51
N LYS A 3 31.27 20.03 -48.19
CA LYS A 3 31.76 20.08 -46.80
C LYS A 3 30.98 21.04 -45.87
N ARG A 4 30.30 22.07 -46.41
CA ARG A 4 29.46 23.00 -45.63
C ARG A 4 28.07 22.43 -45.34
N PHE A 5 27.57 21.49 -46.16
CA PHE A 5 26.30 20.82 -45.92
C PHE A 5 26.41 19.75 -44.83
N LEU A 6 27.55 19.03 -44.77
CA LEU A 6 27.77 17.98 -43.76
C LEU A 6 27.87 18.54 -42.34
N THR A 7 28.46 19.73 -42.19
CA THR A 7 28.59 20.41 -40.88
C THR A 7 27.26 20.95 -40.37
N LEU A 8 26.39 21.44 -41.25
CA LEU A 8 25.05 21.89 -40.86
C LEU A 8 24.15 20.72 -40.39
N SER A 9 24.27 19.57 -41.05
CA SER A 9 23.48 18.37 -40.71
C SER A 9 23.88 17.76 -39.36
N LEU A 10 25.15 17.86 -38.96
CA LEU A 10 25.63 17.39 -37.66
C LEU A 10 25.20 18.30 -36.51
N ILE A 11 25.11 19.61 -36.74
CA ILE A 11 24.61 20.57 -35.74
C ILE A 11 23.10 20.39 -35.53
N LEU A 12 22.35 20.15 -36.61
CA LEU A 12 20.90 19.88 -36.51
C LEU A 12 20.61 18.56 -35.77
N LEU A 13 21.40 17.51 -36.01
CA LEU A 13 21.27 16.23 -35.30
C LEU A 13 21.59 16.38 -33.81
N GLY A 14 22.58 17.21 -33.46
CA GLY A 14 22.92 17.51 -32.06
C GLY A 14 21.80 18.24 -31.30
N LEU A 15 21.05 19.12 -31.97
CA LEU A 15 19.95 19.87 -31.34
C LEU A 15 18.71 19.00 -31.04
N VAL A 16 18.50 17.88 -31.74
CA VAL A 16 17.40 16.95 -31.42
C VAL A 16 17.68 16.13 -30.16
N PHE A 17 18.97 15.93 -29.81
CA PHE A 17 19.35 15.20 -28.58
C PHE A 17 19.49 16.10 -27.34
N PHE A 18 19.42 17.43 -27.50
CA PHE A 18 19.33 18.40 -26.39
C PHE A 18 17.90 18.92 -26.22
N SER A 19 16.89 18.12 -26.56
CA SER A 19 15.58 18.28 -25.93
C SER A 19 15.75 17.90 -24.46
N CYS A 20 16.24 18.85 -23.66
CA CYS A 20 16.11 18.81 -22.22
C CYS A 20 14.67 18.43 -21.92
N GLN A 21 14.43 17.20 -21.49
CA GLN A 21 13.30 16.90 -20.64
C GLN A 21 13.52 17.76 -19.40
N GLU A 22 12.92 18.95 -19.42
CA GLU A 22 12.77 19.75 -18.23
C GLU A 22 12.11 18.81 -17.22
N GLU A 23 12.76 18.61 -16.07
CA GLU A 23 12.21 17.78 -15.02
C GLU A 23 10.82 18.31 -14.74
N GLU A 24 9.80 17.51 -15.05
CA GLU A 24 8.41 17.89 -14.98
C GLU A 24 8.11 18.23 -13.52
N LYS A 25 8.21 19.52 -13.19
CA LYS A 25 7.97 20.02 -11.85
C LYS A 25 6.53 19.63 -11.53
N THR A 26 6.35 18.87 -10.45
CA THR A 26 5.03 18.36 -10.05
C THR A 26 4.02 19.50 -10.07
N LYS A 27 2.95 19.33 -10.84
CA LYS A 27 1.85 20.28 -10.90
C LYS A 27 1.05 20.15 -9.58
N PRO A 28 1.00 21.19 -8.73
CA PRO A 28 0.10 21.16 -7.58
C PRO A 28 -1.34 21.12 -8.10
N LEU A 29 -2.16 20.22 -7.54
CA LEU A 29 -3.57 20.10 -7.90
C LEU A 29 -4.45 20.93 -6.97
N SER A 30 -5.42 21.65 -7.53
CA SER A 30 -6.51 22.21 -6.75
C SER A 30 -7.50 21.08 -6.43
N TYR A 31 -7.95 21.03 -5.19
CA TYR A 31 -8.81 19.95 -4.71
C TYR A 31 -9.91 20.47 -3.77
N GLN A 32 -10.93 19.65 -3.60
CA GLN A 32 -11.99 19.84 -2.64
C GLN A 32 -12.22 18.54 -1.86
N LEU A 33 -12.29 18.68 -0.54
CA LEU A 33 -12.71 17.62 0.38
C LEU A 33 -14.17 17.84 0.78
N THR A 34 -15.05 16.94 0.35
CA THR A 34 -16.47 16.99 0.72
C THR A 34 -16.74 15.97 1.82
N HIS A 35 -17.21 16.41 3.00
CA HIS A 35 -17.58 15.48 4.07
C HIS A 35 -18.66 14.52 3.56
N ALA A 36 -18.38 13.21 3.66
CA ALA A 36 -19.28 12.17 3.16
C ALA A 36 -20.10 11.55 4.30
N PHE A 37 -19.40 11.08 5.33
CA PHE A 37 -20.01 10.47 6.51
C PHE A 37 -19.02 10.42 7.68
N ARG A 38 -19.57 10.21 8.87
CA ARG A 38 -18.81 9.96 10.10
C ARG A 38 -19.04 8.53 10.55
N LEU A 39 -17.96 7.86 10.91
CA LEU A 39 -17.99 6.52 11.47
C LEU A 39 -17.66 6.62 12.96
N VAL A 40 -18.62 6.25 13.80
CA VAL A 40 -18.40 6.00 15.23
C VAL A 40 -18.31 4.50 15.40
N VAL A 41 -17.16 4.02 15.90
CA VAL A 41 -17.01 2.60 16.24
C VAL A 41 -17.01 2.53 17.76
N GLU A 42 -18.17 2.21 18.33
CA GLU A 42 -18.29 1.98 19.77
C GLU A 42 -17.26 0.92 20.22
N ASP A 43 -16.57 1.23 21.32
CA ASP A 43 -15.58 0.36 21.96
C ASP A 43 -14.41 -0.10 21.08
N HIS A 44 -13.92 0.74 20.16
CA HIS A 44 -12.81 0.32 19.31
C HIS A 44 -11.91 1.48 18.85
N PRO A 45 -10.58 1.39 19.04
CA PRO A 45 -9.68 2.35 18.43
C PRO A 45 -9.79 2.20 16.91
N LEU A 46 -10.12 3.27 16.20
CA LEU A 46 -10.23 3.31 14.72
C LEU A 46 -8.90 3.08 13.96
N ARG A 47 -7.93 2.44 14.62
CA ARG A 47 -6.67 1.96 14.08
C ARG A 47 -6.87 0.53 13.59
N THR A 48 -7.52 0.36 12.44
CA THR A 48 -7.46 -0.90 11.71
C THR A 48 -6.51 -0.78 10.53
N TRP A 49 -5.85 -1.89 10.23
CA TRP A 49 -4.91 -2.08 9.13
C TRP A 49 -5.56 -2.85 7.98
N SER A 50 -6.88 -3.01 8.00
CA SER A 50 -7.61 -3.78 6.99
C SER A 50 -8.97 -3.13 6.76
N LEU A 51 -9.05 -2.38 5.67
CA LEU A 51 -10.22 -1.63 5.24
C LEU A 51 -10.47 -1.89 3.76
N GLN A 52 -11.68 -2.33 3.42
CA GLN A 52 -12.06 -2.61 2.03
C GLN A 52 -13.50 -2.18 1.76
N THR A 53 -13.72 -1.64 0.56
CA THR A 53 -15.05 -1.40 0.00
C THR A 53 -15.42 -2.49 -1.00
N LYS A 54 -16.69 -2.88 -1.00
CA LYS A 54 -17.30 -3.72 -2.04
C LYS A 54 -18.75 -3.31 -2.26
N VAL A 55 -19.19 -3.41 -3.50
CA VAL A 55 -20.62 -3.42 -3.82
C VAL A 55 -21.11 -4.86 -3.69
N ILE A 56 -22.05 -5.10 -2.77
CA ILE A 56 -22.65 -6.40 -2.50
C ILE A 56 -24.16 -6.24 -2.60
N ASP A 57 -24.79 -7.04 -3.46
CA ASP A 57 -26.24 -6.98 -3.71
C ASP A 57 -26.75 -5.58 -4.10
N GLY A 58 -25.90 -4.80 -4.77
CA GLY A 58 -26.19 -3.43 -5.20
C GLY A 58 -26.04 -2.35 -4.13
N GLU A 59 -25.56 -2.71 -2.93
CA GLU A 59 -25.28 -1.77 -1.85
C GLU A 59 -23.76 -1.65 -1.64
N GLU A 60 -23.28 -0.42 -1.48
CA GLU A 60 -21.87 -0.17 -1.17
C GLU A 60 -21.61 -0.42 0.33
N LYS A 61 -20.68 -1.33 0.61
CA LYS A 61 -20.33 -1.76 1.96
C LYS A 61 -18.86 -1.54 2.24
N LEU A 62 -18.57 -1.09 3.46
CA LEU A 62 -17.24 -0.89 4.00
C LEU A 62 -16.96 -1.93 5.08
N PHE A 63 -15.93 -2.72 4.85
CA PHE A 63 -15.51 -3.84 5.69
C PHE A 63 -14.29 -3.45 6.52
N PHE A 64 -14.38 -3.66 7.84
CA PHE A 64 -13.35 -3.28 8.80
C PHE A 64 -12.93 -4.48 9.64
N GLY A 65 -11.63 -4.74 9.73
CA GLY A 65 -11.11 -5.77 10.62
C GLY A 65 -11.17 -5.29 12.08
N ASP A 66 -11.80 -6.07 12.95
CA ASP A 66 -11.81 -5.80 14.39
C ASP A 66 -10.46 -6.19 15.01
N VAL A 67 -9.70 -5.19 15.47
CA VAL A 67 -8.35 -5.36 16.02
C VAL A 67 -8.35 -5.80 17.47
N ARG A 68 -9.48 -5.69 18.20
CA ARG A 68 -9.60 -6.10 19.60
C ARG A 68 -9.92 -7.58 19.70
N SER A 69 -10.99 -8.01 19.02
CA SER A 69 -11.45 -9.40 19.07
C SER A 69 -10.63 -10.30 18.15
N LYS A 70 -10.20 -9.76 17.00
CA LYS A 70 -9.44 -10.46 15.95
C LYS A 70 -10.15 -11.72 15.44
N ASP A 71 -11.47 -11.72 15.44
CA ASP A 71 -12.32 -12.83 14.99
C ASP A 71 -13.56 -12.37 14.23
N ASN A 72 -13.68 -11.08 13.92
CA ASN A 72 -14.81 -10.58 13.16
C ASN A 72 -14.45 -9.42 12.24
N ILE A 73 -15.24 -9.29 11.18
CA ILE A 73 -15.22 -8.18 10.25
C ILE A 73 -16.50 -7.36 10.48
N LYS A 74 -16.35 -6.11 10.88
CA LYS A 74 -17.47 -5.17 10.99
C LYS A 74 -17.87 -4.70 9.59
N VAL A 75 -19.16 -4.53 9.36
CA VAL A 75 -19.72 -4.16 8.05
C VAL A 75 -20.53 -2.89 8.23
N PHE A 76 -20.17 -1.83 7.49
CA PHE A 76 -20.92 -0.59 7.45
C PHE A 76 -21.54 -0.42 6.07
N ASN A 77 -22.86 -0.23 6.02
CA ASN A 77 -23.58 0.07 4.79
C ASN A 77 -23.42 1.57 4.48
N MET A 78 -22.69 1.90 3.42
CA MET A 78 -22.38 3.29 3.09
C MET A 78 -23.59 4.06 2.54
N ASP A 79 -24.53 3.36 1.92
CA ASP A 79 -25.75 3.97 1.36
C ASP A 79 -26.76 4.32 2.45
N LYS A 80 -27.01 3.38 3.36
CA LYS A 80 -27.92 3.55 4.50
C LYS A 80 -27.27 4.28 5.68
N LYS A 81 -25.94 4.35 5.70
CA LYS A 81 -25.12 4.93 6.78
C LYS A 81 -25.36 4.25 8.13
N GLU A 82 -25.48 2.93 8.12
CA GLU A 82 -25.74 2.12 9.30
C GLU A 82 -24.78 0.93 9.41
N TRP A 83 -24.53 0.49 10.63
CA TRP A 83 -23.81 -0.76 10.89
C TRP A 83 -24.72 -1.95 10.61
N GLU A 84 -24.18 -2.93 9.89
CA GLU A 84 -24.80 -4.24 9.72
C GLU A 84 -24.24 -5.24 10.73
N GLU A 85 -24.87 -6.41 10.81
CA GLU A 85 -24.34 -7.51 11.62
C GLU A 85 -22.90 -7.87 11.18
N PRO A 86 -21.95 -7.95 12.12
CA PRO A 86 -20.58 -8.28 11.79
C PRO A 86 -20.48 -9.74 11.35
N ILE A 87 -19.53 -10.01 10.45
CA ILE A 87 -19.18 -11.37 10.05
C ILE A 87 -18.26 -11.93 11.12
N ARG A 88 -18.78 -12.85 11.93
CA ARG A 88 -18.06 -13.46 13.06
C ARG A 88 -17.51 -14.81 12.66
N PHE A 89 -16.28 -15.10 13.10
CA PHE A 89 -15.60 -16.36 12.87
C PHE A 89 -15.34 -17.07 14.19
N GLU A 90 -15.34 -18.40 14.16
CA GLU A 90 -14.92 -19.19 15.30
C GLU A 90 -13.39 -19.08 15.47
N LYS A 91 -12.91 -18.93 16.70
CA LYS A 91 -11.45 -18.95 16.98
C LYS A 91 -10.90 -20.37 16.99
N GLU A 92 -11.68 -21.30 17.53
CA GLU A 92 -11.28 -22.69 17.79
C GLU A 92 -12.24 -23.67 17.12
N GLY A 93 -11.89 -24.95 17.15
CA GLY A 93 -12.71 -26.03 16.58
C GLY A 93 -12.53 -26.21 15.07
N PRO A 94 -13.38 -27.03 14.43
CA PRO A 94 -13.23 -27.39 13.02
C PRO A 94 -13.23 -26.19 12.07
N ASP A 95 -14.06 -25.18 12.36
CA ASP A 95 -14.17 -23.93 11.60
C ASP A 95 -13.26 -22.82 12.14
N GLY A 96 -12.46 -23.10 13.18
CA GLY A 96 -11.58 -22.14 13.84
C GLY A 96 -10.56 -21.51 12.89
N ILE A 97 -10.43 -20.18 12.94
CA ILE A 97 -9.43 -19.40 12.17
C ILE A 97 -8.23 -18.93 13.01
N GLY A 98 -8.25 -19.18 14.33
CA GLY A 98 -7.26 -18.64 15.25
C GLY A 98 -7.36 -17.13 15.39
N THR A 99 -6.26 -16.41 15.08
CA THR A 99 -6.20 -14.95 15.17
C THR A 99 -6.22 -14.33 13.79
N MET A 100 -7.25 -13.54 13.49
CA MET A 100 -7.29 -12.75 12.26
C MET A 100 -6.28 -11.60 12.34
N ASN A 101 -5.36 -11.57 11.39
CA ASN A 101 -4.39 -10.48 11.18
C ASN A 101 -4.67 -9.64 9.93
N GLY A 102 -5.57 -10.11 9.07
CA GLY A 102 -6.03 -9.39 7.89
C GLY A 102 -7.10 -10.20 7.17
N PHE A 103 -7.75 -9.60 6.17
CA PHE A 103 -8.74 -10.29 5.36
C PHE A 103 -8.83 -9.71 3.94
N TYR A 104 -9.55 -10.40 3.06
CA TYR A 104 -9.94 -9.93 1.75
C TYR A 104 -11.33 -10.43 1.38
N VAL A 105 -12.21 -9.49 1.03
CA VAL A 105 -13.57 -9.81 0.59
C VAL A 105 -13.58 -9.86 -0.93
N HIS A 106 -13.68 -11.07 -1.49
CA HIS A 106 -13.99 -11.20 -2.92
C HIS A 106 -15.50 -11.05 -3.12
N THR A 107 -16.25 -11.86 -2.38
CA THR A 107 -17.72 -11.91 -2.25
C THR A 107 -18.05 -12.35 -0.82
N LEU A 108 -19.33 -12.34 -0.40
CA LEU A 108 -19.71 -12.81 0.94
C LEU A 108 -19.53 -14.32 1.15
N ASP A 109 -19.56 -15.09 0.07
CA ASP A 109 -19.29 -16.53 0.07
C ASP A 109 -17.81 -16.88 -0.22
N SER A 110 -16.96 -15.87 -0.42
CA SER A 110 -15.52 -16.03 -0.67
C SER A 110 -14.71 -14.94 0.05
N ILE A 111 -14.62 -15.06 1.37
CA ILE A 111 -13.83 -14.19 2.23
C ILE A 111 -12.53 -14.90 2.60
N PHE A 112 -11.39 -14.29 2.34
CA PHE A 112 -10.09 -14.82 2.72
C PHE A 112 -9.66 -14.19 4.03
N VAL A 113 -9.43 -15.00 5.06
CA VAL A 113 -9.02 -14.56 6.38
C VAL A 113 -7.60 -15.00 6.65
N VAL A 114 -6.73 -14.05 6.97
CA VAL A 114 -5.29 -14.28 7.14
C VAL A 114 -4.97 -14.47 8.61
N ASN A 115 -4.36 -15.60 8.95
CA ASN A 115 -3.71 -15.85 10.23
C ASN A 115 -2.20 -15.93 10.00
N SER A 116 -1.55 -14.77 10.15
CA SER A 116 -0.13 -14.59 9.83
C SER A 116 0.77 -15.52 10.64
N PHE A 117 0.47 -15.67 11.93
CA PHE A 117 1.32 -16.43 12.87
C PHE A 117 1.16 -17.94 12.74
N SER A 118 0.12 -18.40 12.07
CA SER A 118 -0.05 -19.80 11.67
C SER A 118 0.38 -20.08 10.23
N TRP A 119 0.76 -19.05 9.46
CA TRP A 119 1.02 -19.15 8.00
C TRP A 119 -0.17 -19.73 7.24
N GLU A 120 -1.37 -19.32 7.63
CA GLU A 120 -2.61 -19.85 7.08
C GLU A 120 -3.46 -18.72 6.50
N ILE A 121 -4.07 -19.00 5.34
CA ILE A 121 -5.14 -18.20 4.78
C ILE A 121 -6.37 -19.11 4.69
N HIS A 122 -7.45 -18.73 5.36
CA HIS A 122 -8.70 -19.47 5.36
C HIS A 122 -9.68 -18.87 4.36
N LEU A 123 -10.23 -19.69 3.48
CA LEU A 123 -11.38 -19.33 2.64
C LEU A 123 -12.66 -19.60 3.42
N MET A 124 -13.48 -18.56 3.59
CA MET A 124 -14.72 -18.57 4.36
C MET A 124 -15.91 -18.29 3.43
N ASN A 125 -17.02 -18.99 3.67
CA ASN A 125 -18.33 -18.64 3.13
C ASN A 125 -19.21 -18.17 4.29
N GLY A 126 -19.41 -16.85 4.39
CA GLY A 126 -19.88 -16.24 5.63
C GLY A 126 -18.94 -16.60 6.78
N SER A 127 -19.47 -17.21 7.84
CA SER A 127 -18.70 -17.66 9.01
C SER A 127 -18.10 -19.07 8.89
N LYS A 128 -18.45 -19.84 7.86
CA LYS A 128 -18.03 -21.24 7.73
C LYS A 128 -16.72 -21.38 6.98
N LYS A 129 -15.78 -22.17 7.50
CA LYS A 129 -14.51 -22.43 6.83
C LYS A 129 -14.70 -23.44 5.71
N VAL A 130 -14.32 -23.05 4.50
CA VAL A 130 -14.39 -23.89 3.30
C VAL A 130 -13.06 -24.60 3.08
N ARG A 131 -11.94 -23.87 3.22
CA ARG A 131 -10.59 -24.37 2.96
C ARG A 131 -9.55 -23.58 3.75
N THR A 132 -8.44 -24.23 4.06
CA THR A 132 -7.22 -23.57 4.55
C THR A 132 -6.10 -23.74 3.53
N TYR A 133 -5.38 -22.67 3.25
CA TYR A 133 -4.14 -22.66 2.46
C TYR A 133 -2.97 -22.42 3.40
N ASN A 134 -2.01 -23.34 3.43
CA ASN A 134 -0.76 -23.15 4.17
C ASN A 134 0.25 -22.43 3.27
N THR A 135 0.67 -21.22 3.65
CA THR A 135 1.54 -20.39 2.81
C THR A 135 3.00 -20.88 2.78
N LYS A 136 3.38 -21.81 3.66
CA LYS A 136 4.72 -22.44 3.66
C LYS A 136 4.79 -23.71 2.82
N GLU A 137 3.65 -24.28 2.44
CA GLU A 137 3.62 -25.56 1.73
C GLU A 137 4.32 -25.47 0.38
N GLY A 138 5.33 -26.32 0.18
CA GLY A 138 6.14 -26.33 -1.04
C GLY A 138 7.16 -25.20 -1.16
N ILE A 139 7.28 -24.30 -0.17
CA ILE A 139 8.18 -23.14 -0.22
C ILE A 139 9.47 -23.40 0.57
N PRO A 140 10.66 -23.23 -0.06
CA PRO A 140 11.95 -23.34 0.64
C PRO A 140 12.03 -22.37 1.83
N ALA A 141 12.65 -22.79 2.93
CA ALA A 141 12.72 -22.00 4.17
C ALA A 141 13.27 -20.57 3.97
N MET A 142 14.19 -20.38 3.03
CA MET A 142 14.79 -19.06 2.74
C MET A 142 13.87 -18.12 1.95
N ASP A 143 12.85 -18.66 1.30
CA ASP A 143 11.86 -17.93 0.50
C ASP A 143 10.51 -17.80 1.23
N GLN A 144 10.39 -18.36 2.44
CA GLN A 144 9.15 -18.27 3.20
C GLN A 144 8.87 -16.82 3.58
N ILE A 145 7.64 -16.38 3.30
CA ILE A 145 7.12 -15.10 3.72
C ILE A 145 5.93 -15.30 4.65
N THR A 146 5.83 -14.46 5.68
CA THR A 146 4.66 -14.36 6.54
C THR A 146 3.63 -13.45 5.89
N PRO A 147 2.40 -13.93 5.60
CA PRO A 147 1.36 -13.11 5.00
C PRO A 147 0.98 -12.03 6.00
N PHE A 148 1.53 -10.83 5.84
CA PHE A 148 1.36 -9.72 6.75
C PHE A 148 1.49 -8.45 5.96
N THR A 149 0.50 -7.57 6.10
CA THR A 149 0.60 -6.23 5.54
C THR A 149 -0.07 -5.27 6.51
N THR A 150 0.21 -3.99 6.33
CA THR A 150 -0.30 -2.93 7.21
C THR A 150 -1.59 -2.27 6.73
N ASN A 151 -2.02 -2.47 5.49
CA ASN A 151 -3.25 -1.87 4.97
C ASN A 151 -4.17 -2.87 4.25
N ASN A 152 -3.61 -3.84 3.50
CA ASN A 152 -4.36 -4.86 2.77
C ASN A 152 -3.55 -6.15 2.62
N ALA A 153 -3.88 -7.17 3.43
CA ALA A 153 -3.09 -8.41 3.50
C ALA A 153 -2.99 -9.13 2.16
N ILE A 154 -3.99 -8.98 1.31
CA ILE A 154 -4.11 -9.62 0.00
C ILE A 154 -4.35 -8.55 -1.05
N SER A 155 -3.57 -8.61 -2.14
CA SER A 155 -3.66 -7.72 -3.31
C SER A 155 -5.00 -7.88 -4.04
N GLY A 156 -5.40 -9.13 -4.19
CA GLY A 156 -6.58 -9.52 -4.93
C GLY A 156 -6.46 -10.95 -5.47
N ILE A 157 -7.40 -11.28 -6.35
CA ILE A 157 -7.42 -12.54 -7.10
C ILE A 157 -7.26 -12.20 -8.58
N ILE A 158 -6.27 -12.81 -9.22
CA ILE A 158 -6.00 -12.65 -10.64
C ILE A 158 -5.91 -14.05 -11.24
N ASN A 159 -6.74 -14.34 -12.25
CA ASN A 159 -6.73 -15.61 -12.98
C ASN A 159 -6.74 -16.86 -12.06
N GLY A 160 -7.59 -16.83 -11.03
CA GLY A 160 -7.75 -17.92 -10.07
C GLY A 160 -6.64 -18.02 -9.01
N LYS A 161 -5.73 -17.04 -8.97
CA LYS A 161 -4.62 -16.99 -8.00
C LYS A 161 -4.81 -15.87 -7.01
N LEU A 162 -4.72 -16.20 -5.72
CA LEU A 162 -4.68 -15.23 -4.63
C LEU A 162 -3.28 -14.64 -4.54
N ILE A 163 -3.13 -13.32 -4.63
CA ILE A 163 -1.83 -12.64 -4.55
C ILE A 163 -1.71 -11.87 -3.25
N PHE A 164 -0.57 -11.94 -2.58
CA PHE A 164 -0.28 -11.16 -1.38
C PHE A 164 1.20 -10.81 -1.22
N TYR A 165 1.49 -9.72 -0.50
CA TYR A 165 2.82 -9.46 0.07
C TYR A 165 2.91 -9.98 1.49
N GLY A 166 4.14 -10.28 1.88
CA GLY A 166 4.48 -10.71 3.22
C GLY A 166 5.87 -10.28 3.63
N PHE A 167 6.18 -10.51 4.90
CA PHE A 167 7.52 -10.31 5.42
C PHE A 167 8.38 -11.55 5.20
N PRO A 168 9.59 -11.41 4.64
CA PRO A 168 10.53 -12.52 4.60
C PRO A 168 10.85 -13.01 6.01
N GLU A 169 10.74 -14.32 6.23
CA GLU A 169 11.08 -14.97 7.52
C GLU A 169 12.59 -15.06 7.77
N VAL A 170 13.39 -14.62 6.81
CA VAL A 170 14.83 -14.53 6.97
C VAL A 170 15.20 -13.29 7.80
N PRO A 171 16.11 -13.42 8.78
CA PRO A 171 16.57 -12.28 9.55
C PRO A 171 17.18 -11.20 8.66
N TYR A 172 16.89 -9.93 8.99
CA TYR A 172 17.47 -8.76 8.33
C TYR A 172 18.97 -8.65 8.59
N GLN A 173 19.78 -9.39 7.85
CA GLN A 173 21.22 -9.57 8.07
C GLN A 173 21.98 -9.26 6.79
N GLY A 174 22.97 -8.37 6.91
CA GLY A 174 23.91 -8.06 5.84
C GLY A 174 23.37 -7.08 4.79
N LEU A 175 24.30 -6.58 3.97
CA LEU A 175 24.01 -5.69 2.85
C LEU A 175 23.22 -6.40 1.74
N ASP A 176 23.36 -7.72 1.63
CA ASP A 176 22.77 -8.54 0.59
C ASP A 176 21.32 -8.96 0.87
N TYR A 177 20.74 -8.60 2.02
CA TYR A 177 19.37 -8.97 2.40
C TYR A 177 18.38 -8.71 1.26
N HIS A 178 18.33 -7.47 0.76
CA HIS A 178 17.42 -7.06 -0.31
C HIS A 178 17.74 -7.72 -1.67
N ASN A 179 18.93 -8.27 -1.85
CA ASN A 179 19.32 -8.94 -3.09
C ASN A 179 18.67 -10.32 -3.19
N ARG A 180 18.44 -10.99 -2.06
CA ARG A 180 18.06 -12.40 -2.01
C ARG A 180 16.61 -12.64 -1.63
N VAL A 181 16.02 -11.80 -0.79
CA VAL A 181 14.66 -12.04 -0.29
C VAL A 181 13.59 -11.81 -1.33
N LYS A 182 12.49 -12.53 -1.17
CA LYS A 182 11.25 -12.38 -1.92
C LYS A 182 10.17 -11.86 -1.00
N ILE A 183 9.26 -11.05 -1.53
CA ILE A 183 8.26 -10.35 -0.72
C ILE A 183 6.82 -10.65 -1.12
N ALA A 184 6.60 -11.36 -2.23
CA ALA A 184 5.26 -11.66 -2.73
C ALA A 184 5.05 -13.15 -2.92
N GLN A 185 3.80 -13.57 -2.81
CA GLN A 185 3.39 -14.94 -3.05
C GLN A 185 2.04 -14.98 -3.74
N SER A 186 1.87 -16.01 -4.57
CA SER A 186 0.62 -16.38 -5.20
C SER A 186 0.20 -17.77 -4.75
N ILE A 187 -1.11 -17.99 -4.54
CA ILE A 187 -1.71 -19.30 -4.27
C ILE A 187 -2.73 -19.61 -5.36
N ASP A 188 -2.56 -20.71 -6.08
CA ASP A 188 -3.62 -21.21 -6.96
C ASP A 188 -4.80 -21.72 -6.13
N LEU A 189 -5.99 -21.13 -6.32
CA LEU A 189 -7.14 -21.43 -5.47
C LEU A 189 -7.73 -22.83 -5.72
N ILE A 190 -7.41 -23.46 -6.83
CA ILE A 190 -7.87 -24.81 -7.16
C ILE A 190 -6.88 -25.83 -6.58
N SER A 191 -5.61 -25.78 -7.01
CA SER A 191 -4.61 -26.76 -6.60
C SER A 191 -4.08 -26.52 -5.18
N GLY A 192 -4.07 -25.26 -4.71
CA GLY A 192 -3.40 -24.85 -3.48
C GLY A 192 -1.89 -24.63 -3.66
N GLU A 193 -1.37 -24.71 -4.88
CA GLU A 193 0.06 -24.53 -5.16
C GLU A 193 0.51 -23.10 -4.82
N ASN A 194 1.57 -23.01 -4.02
CA ASN A 194 2.21 -21.77 -3.65
C ASN A 194 3.37 -21.45 -4.60
N LYS A 195 3.50 -20.17 -4.97
CA LYS A 195 4.66 -19.66 -5.68
C LYS A 195 5.09 -18.33 -5.07
N VAL A 196 6.35 -18.25 -4.67
CA VAL A 196 6.95 -17.03 -4.15
C VAL A 196 7.70 -16.31 -5.28
N GLY A 197 7.66 -14.98 -5.24
CA GLY A 197 8.28 -14.13 -6.25
C GLY A 197 8.55 -12.71 -5.76
N ILE A 198 9.00 -11.86 -6.68
CA ILE A 198 9.28 -10.43 -6.46
C ILE A 198 10.39 -10.18 -5.44
N GLY A 199 11.54 -9.74 -5.93
CA GLY A 199 12.61 -9.22 -5.08
C GLY A 199 12.48 -7.72 -4.87
N TYR A 200 13.36 -7.15 -4.04
CA TYR A 200 13.46 -5.70 -3.97
C TYR A 200 14.10 -5.12 -5.25
N PRO A 201 13.75 -3.89 -5.62
CA PRO A 201 14.38 -3.17 -6.72
C PRO A 201 15.89 -3.00 -6.54
N LYS A 202 16.62 -2.80 -7.64
CA LYS A 202 18.09 -2.73 -7.62
C LYS A 202 18.63 -1.61 -6.73
N GLU A 203 17.91 -0.50 -6.61
CA GLU A 203 18.29 0.61 -5.74
C GLU A 203 18.35 0.21 -4.26
N TYR A 204 17.73 -0.90 -3.85
CA TYR A 204 17.80 -1.44 -2.51
C TYR A 204 19.03 -2.33 -2.26
N HIS A 205 19.65 -2.85 -3.33
CA HIS A 205 20.66 -3.89 -3.22
C HIS A 205 21.95 -3.37 -2.60
N ASN A 206 22.60 -4.22 -1.80
CA ASN A 206 23.87 -3.92 -1.13
C ASN A 206 23.83 -2.69 -0.22
N LYS A 207 22.69 -2.46 0.45
CA LYS A 207 22.45 -1.28 1.31
C LYS A 207 21.68 -1.67 2.58
N TYR A 208 21.94 -0.93 3.65
CA TYR A 208 21.11 -0.95 4.85
C TYR A 208 20.00 0.09 4.76
N TRP A 209 18.77 -0.39 4.72
CA TRP A 209 17.56 0.41 4.81
C TRP A 209 16.93 0.31 6.19
N PRO A 210 16.25 1.37 6.66
CA PRO A 210 15.46 1.32 7.89
C PRO A 210 14.45 0.16 7.90
N ILE A 211 14.55 -0.77 8.87
CA ILE A 211 13.70 -1.99 8.92
C ILE A 211 12.21 -1.67 9.07
N VAL A 212 11.93 -0.55 9.74
CA VAL A 212 10.60 -0.12 10.17
C VAL A 212 9.71 0.30 8.98
N ILE A 213 10.25 0.26 7.76
CA ILE A 213 9.64 0.74 6.50
C ILE A 213 9.87 -0.27 5.37
N THR A 214 9.99 -1.55 5.72
CA THR A 214 9.82 -2.68 4.79
C THR A 214 8.33 -2.96 4.49
N LEU A 215 7.45 -2.05 4.92
CA LEU A 215 6.01 -2.05 4.68
C LEU A 215 5.74 -1.64 3.23
N ASN A 216 6.00 -2.57 2.30
CA ASN A 216 5.53 -2.41 0.93
C ASN A 216 4.00 -2.43 0.95
N ASP A 217 3.40 -1.62 0.09
CA ASP A 217 1.95 -1.62 -0.09
C ASP A 217 1.60 -2.03 -1.51
N GLN A 218 0.37 -2.52 -1.66
CA GLN A 218 -0.08 -3.18 -2.86
C GLN A 218 -1.52 -2.88 -3.21
N THR A 219 -1.78 -2.95 -4.50
CA THR A 219 -3.14 -2.90 -5.03
C THR A 219 -3.20 -3.61 -6.38
N THR A 220 -4.41 -3.86 -6.86
CA THR A 220 -4.63 -4.49 -8.17
C THR A 220 -5.53 -3.64 -9.04
N ASN A 221 -5.24 -3.59 -10.33
CA ASN A 221 -6.17 -3.13 -11.35
C ASN A 221 -6.15 -4.13 -12.51
N GLY A 222 -7.29 -4.76 -12.81
CA GLY A 222 -7.37 -5.88 -13.75
C GLY A 222 -6.39 -7.01 -13.38
N GLU A 223 -5.54 -7.38 -14.34
CA GLU A 223 -4.53 -8.45 -14.21
C GLU A 223 -3.16 -7.95 -13.70
N VAL A 224 -3.08 -6.69 -13.28
CA VAL A 224 -1.84 -6.07 -12.84
C VAL A 224 -1.85 -5.87 -11.33
N VAL A 225 -0.73 -6.25 -10.70
CA VAL A 225 -0.40 -5.95 -9.32
C VAL A 225 0.57 -4.77 -9.29
N PHE A 226 0.23 -3.74 -8.53
CA PHE A 226 1.06 -2.56 -8.31
C PHE A 226 1.75 -2.68 -6.95
N ILE A 227 3.05 -2.42 -6.92
CA ILE A 227 3.82 -2.39 -5.67
C ILE A 227 4.43 -1.03 -5.45
N ASN A 228 4.17 -0.52 -4.25
CA ASN A 228 4.90 0.59 -3.69
C ASN A 228 6.08 0.09 -2.83
N PHE A 229 7.29 0.48 -3.21
CA PHE A 229 8.47 0.37 -2.35
C PHE A 229 8.74 1.73 -1.70
N PRO A 230 8.83 1.82 -0.36
CA PRO A 230 8.81 3.12 0.35
C PRO A 230 9.92 4.12 -0.01
N TYR A 231 11.07 3.65 -0.50
CA TYR A 231 12.23 4.47 -0.89
C TYR A 231 12.43 4.53 -2.40
N SER A 232 11.61 3.83 -3.18
CA SER A 232 11.69 3.92 -4.64
C SER A 232 10.85 5.08 -5.14
N ASP A 233 11.42 5.87 -6.05
CA ASP A 233 10.66 6.86 -6.82
C ASP A 233 9.68 6.22 -7.79
N SER A 234 9.77 4.90 -8.01
CA SER A 234 8.93 4.17 -8.96
C SER A 234 7.85 3.34 -8.28
N VAL A 235 6.77 3.10 -9.03
CA VAL A 235 5.84 2.00 -8.79
C VAL A 235 6.12 0.89 -9.80
N TYR A 236 6.04 -0.35 -9.35
CA TYR A 236 6.38 -1.54 -10.14
C TYR A 236 5.14 -2.39 -10.40
N PHE A 237 5.11 -3.00 -11.58
CA PHE A 237 3.97 -3.68 -12.16
C PHE A 237 4.31 -5.15 -12.29
N TYR A 238 3.44 -6.01 -11.79
CA TYR A 238 3.63 -7.44 -11.87
C TYR A 238 2.37 -8.12 -12.38
N ASN A 239 2.55 -9.24 -13.05
CA ASN A 239 1.45 -10.12 -13.43
C ASN A 239 1.18 -11.17 -12.34
N GLU A 240 0.21 -12.04 -12.58
CA GLU A 240 -0.18 -13.16 -11.71
C GLU A 240 0.95 -14.18 -11.48
N GLU A 241 1.93 -14.22 -12.38
CA GLU A 241 3.12 -15.04 -12.25
C GLU A 241 4.25 -14.38 -11.46
N LEU A 242 3.98 -13.22 -10.86
CA LEU A 242 4.90 -12.42 -10.07
C LEU A 242 6.15 -11.97 -10.86
N LYS A 243 5.99 -11.80 -12.18
CA LYS A 243 7.03 -11.26 -13.06
C LYS A 243 6.79 -9.78 -13.29
N GLU A 244 7.86 -8.99 -13.17
CA GLU A 244 7.80 -7.56 -13.49
C GLU A 244 7.46 -7.39 -14.97
N VAL A 245 6.43 -6.61 -15.26
CA VAL A 245 6.00 -6.29 -16.62
C VAL A 245 6.31 -4.85 -17.02
N ASN A 246 6.35 -3.94 -16.05
CA ASN A 246 6.65 -2.52 -16.27
C ASN A 246 7.05 -1.84 -14.95
N SER A 247 7.51 -0.60 -15.05
CA SER A 247 7.62 0.36 -13.95
C SER A 247 7.57 1.79 -14.48
N PHE A 248 7.08 2.72 -13.68
CA PHE A 248 7.18 4.15 -13.99
C PHE A 248 7.56 4.95 -12.75
N LYS A 249 8.21 6.09 -12.98
CA LYS A 249 8.53 7.07 -11.93
C LYS A 249 7.23 7.74 -11.48
N PHE A 250 6.92 7.61 -10.19
CA PHE A 250 5.74 8.17 -9.53
C PHE A 250 6.15 8.85 -8.23
N SER A 251 7.00 9.88 -8.36
CA SER A 251 7.65 10.53 -7.21
C SER A 251 7.04 11.89 -6.87
N SER A 252 7.33 12.39 -5.67
CA SER A 252 6.83 13.65 -5.12
C SER A 252 7.97 14.66 -5.01
N VAL A 253 7.66 15.95 -5.12
CA VAL A 253 8.64 17.02 -4.84
C VAL A 253 9.08 17.10 -3.39
N LYS A 254 8.32 16.49 -2.46
CA LYS A 254 8.68 16.41 -1.05
C LYS A 254 9.65 15.26 -0.77
N LYS A 255 9.86 14.37 -1.75
CA LYS A 255 10.85 13.29 -1.64
C LYS A 255 12.24 13.89 -1.88
N SER A 256 13.15 13.61 -0.95
CA SER A 256 14.59 13.78 -1.19
C SER A 256 15.28 12.41 -1.18
N GLN A 257 16.53 12.39 -1.64
CA GLN A 257 17.32 11.16 -1.64
C GLN A 257 17.47 10.65 -0.19
N THR A 258 16.92 9.47 0.10
CA THR A 258 17.14 8.82 1.39
C THR A 258 18.52 8.15 1.37
N PRO A 259 19.43 8.52 2.28
CA PRO A 259 20.70 7.82 2.39
C PRO A 259 20.48 6.40 2.92
N SER A 260 21.24 5.44 2.40
CA SER A 260 21.38 4.15 3.08
C SER A 260 22.28 4.32 4.30
N PHE A 261 22.03 3.53 5.34
CA PHE A 261 22.91 3.54 6.51
C PHE A 261 24.25 2.85 6.23
N GLU A 262 25.29 3.34 6.91
CA GLU A 262 26.62 2.71 6.89
C GLU A 262 26.67 1.41 7.70
N ASP A 263 25.80 1.29 8.72
CA ASP A 263 25.74 0.14 9.63
C ASP A 263 24.30 -0.35 9.86
N ASN A 264 24.16 -1.67 10.01
CA ASN A 264 22.93 -2.38 10.32
C ASN A 264 22.36 -2.02 11.70
N SER A 265 23.20 -1.65 12.67
CA SER A 265 22.72 -1.29 14.02
C SER A 265 21.79 -0.07 13.99
N VAL A 266 22.14 0.94 13.18
CA VAL A 266 21.35 2.16 12.95
C VAL A 266 20.08 1.82 12.18
N ALA A 267 20.18 1.01 11.14
CA ALA A 267 19.04 0.53 10.35
C ALA A 267 17.98 -0.23 11.18
N ARG A 268 18.42 -0.85 12.28
CA ARG A 268 17.57 -1.57 13.23
C ARG A 268 17.07 -0.71 14.39
N ASN A 269 17.62 0.49 14.61
CA ASN A 269 17.06 1.43 15.58
C ASN A 269 15.78 2.03 15.00
N SER A 270 14.62 1.50 15.41
CA SER A 270 13.31 1.87 14.86
C SER A 270 13.01 3.36 14.95
N GLU A 271 13.46 4.07 15.98
CA GLU A 271 13.15 5.50 16.14
C GLU A 271 13.96 6.37 15.17
N LEU A 272 15.29 6.18 15.15
CA LEU A 272 16.16 6.91 14.23
C LEU A 272 15.83 6.57 12.76
N ALA A 273 15.51 5.30 12.49
CA ALA A 273 14.97 4.84 11.22
C ALA A 273 13.74 5.65 10.76
N TYR A 274 12.78 5.92 11.66
CA TYR A 274 11.60 6.72 11.35
C TYR A 274 11.94 8.19 11.13
N PHE A 275 12.87 8.75 11.91
CA PHE A 275 13.33 10.13 11.79
C PHE A 275 13.90 10.41 10.41
N GLU A 276 14.88 9.61 10.00
CA GLU A 276 15.53 9.72 8.69
C GLU A 276 14.52 9.56 7.55
N ALA A 277 13.64 8.58 7.67
CA ALA A 277 12.65 8.32 6.65
C ALA A 277 11.65 9.48 6.46
N LEU A 278 11.10 10.02 7.54
CA LEU A 278 10.18 11.15 7.43
C LEU A 278 10.91 12.44 7.04
N GLY A 279 12.15 12.65 7.50
CA GLY A 279 12.97 13.80 7.07
C GLY A 279 13.26 13.80 5.57
N HIS A 280 13.34 12.62 4.95
CA HIS A 280 13.57 12.46 3.51
C HIS A 280 12.31 12.18 2.68
N GLY A 281 11.15 12.08 3.32
CA GLY A 281 9.92 11.59 2.74
C GLY A 281 9.97 10.09 2.43
N ILE A 282 8.85 9.40 2.66
CA ILE A 282 8.68 7.98 2.35
C ILE A 282 7.31 7.71 1.75
N PHE A 283 7.28 6.90 0.70
CA PHE A 283 6.01 6.44 0.18
C PHE A 283 5.39 5.42 1.11
N ARG A 284 4.09 5.54 1.36
CA ARG A 284 3.39 4.70 2.33
C ARG A 284 2.42 3.77 1.64
N ASP A 285 1.46 4.35 0.94
CA ASP A 285 0.29 3.63 0.47
C ASP A 285 0.22 3.70 -1.06
N VAL A 286 -0.32 2.65 -1.68
CA VAL A 286 -0.71 2.66 -3.10
C VAL A 286 -2.07 2.03 -3.28
N LEU A 287 -2.94 2.68 -4.04
CA LEU A 287 -4.32 2.25 -4.20
C LEU A 287 -4.81 2.53 -5.61
N ALA A 288 -5.33 1.51 -6.29
CA ALA A 288 -5.89 1.65 -7.61
C ALA A 288 -7.41 1.82 -7.54
N GLU A 289 -7.92 2.74 -8.34
CA GLU A 289 -9.35 2.91 -8.62
C GLU A 289 -9.69 2.26 -9.95
N LYS A 290 -10.25 1.05 -9.88
CA LYS A 290 -10.55 0.22 -11.05
C LYS A 290 -11.53 0.86 -12.03
N ASN A 291 -12.46 1.69 -11.54
CA ASN A 291 -13.53 2.26 -12.38
C ASN A 291 -13.07 3.44 -13.22
N ARG A 292 -12.00 4.14 -12.81
CA ARG A 292 -11.47 5.34 -13.50
C ARG A 292 -10.04 5.15 -13.99
N ASP A 293 -9.43 4.00 -13.71
CA ASP A 293 -8.04 3.72 -14.01
C ASP A 293 -7.08 4.74 -13.39
N TYR A 294 -7.37 5.16 -12.15
CA TYR A 294 -6.46 6.02 -11.39
C TYR A 294 -5.62 5.20 -10.42
N LEU A 295 -4.38 5.63 -10.23
CA LEU A 295 -3.48 5.12 -9.20
C LEU A 295 -3.14 6.25 -8.23
N TYR A 296 -3.44 6.01 -6.97
CA TYR A 296 -3.14 6.89 -5.86
C TYR A 296 -1.90 6.40 -5.14
N ARG A 297 -0.99 7.31 -4.80
CA ARG A 297 0.18 7.01 -3.98
C ARG A 297 0.34 8.06 -2.90
N THR A 298 0.60 7.68 -1.67
CA THR A 298 0.83 8.64 -0.58
C THR A 298 2.32 8.72 -0.25
N ILE A 299 2.77 9.93 0.08
CA ILE A 299 4.08 10.18 0.69
C ILE A 299 3.86 10.76 2.09
N SER A 300 4.65 10.31 3.07
CA SER A 300 4.73 10.91 4.39
C SER A 300 6.10 11.53 4.60
N TYR A 301 6.14 12.76 5.09
CA TYR A 301 7.39 13.50 5.32
C TYR A 301 7.23 14.44 6.52
N SER A 302 8.31 14.97 7.07
CA SER A 302 8.25 16.03 8.09
C SER A 302 9.14 17.19 7.69
N LYS A 303 8.60 18.41 7.82
CA LYS A 303 9.39 19.64 7.69
C LYS A 303 10.19 19.95 8.97
N SER A 304 9.88 19.28 10.06
CA SER A 304 10.53 19.51 11.35
C SER A 304 11.87 18.78 11.40
N ASP A 305 12.87 19.41 12.01
CA ASP A 305 14.17 18.79 12.24
C ASP A 305 14.02 17.67 13.30
N PRO A 306 14.30 16.39 12.96
CA PRO A 306 14.20 15.29 13.93
C PRO A 306 15.05 15.48 15.18
N SER A 307 16.17 16.21 15.09
CA SER A 307 17.04 16.50 16.23
C SER A 307 16.38 17.35 17.32
N SER A 308 15.25 17.99 17.00
CA SER A 308 14.45 18.77 17.94
C SER A 308 13.54 17.91 18.83
N PHE A 309 13.51 16.59 18.63
CA PHE A 309 12.61 15.67 19.32
C PHE A 309 13.40 14.62 20.08
N SER A 310 12.91 14.25 21.26
CA SER A 310 13.57 13.25 22.11
C SER A 310 13.10 11.83 21.82
N THR A 311 11.88 11.67 21.29
CA THR A 311 11.28 10.36 21.00
C THR A 311 10.50 10.34 19.69
N TYR A 312 10.31 9.14 19.15
CA TYR A 312 9.46 8.93 17.97
C TYR A 312 8.01 9.42 18.18
N SER A 313 7.49 9.26 19.39
CA SER A 313 6.10 9.62 19.71
C SER A 313 5.86 11.13 19.64
N GLU A 314 6.90 11.94 19.86
CA GLU A 314 6.84 13.40 19.73
C GLU A 314 6.99 13.86 18.28
N PHE A 315 7.84 13.18 17.51
CA PHE A 315 8.11 13.55 16.12
C PHE A 315 7.03 13.08 15.15
N LYS A 316 6.52 11.85 15.30
CA LYS A 316 5.51 11.27 14.40
C LYS A 316 4.30 12.19 14.16
N PRO A 317 3.79 12.91 15.18
CA PRO A 317 2.75 13.93 14.99
C PRO A 317 3.06 15.03 13.96
N THR A 318 4.33 15.33 13.70
CA THR A 318 4.76 16.34 12.71
C THR A 318 4.75 15.83 11.27
N ALA A 319 4.50 14.53 11.07
CA ALA A 319 4.45 13.95 9.74
C ALA A 319 3.26 14.55 8.98
N GLU A 320 3.57 15.18 7.85
CA GLU A 320 2.64 15.61 6.83
C GLU A 320 2.46 14.49 5.80
N ARG A 321 1.39 14.58 5.01
CA ARG A 321 1.13 13.66 3.92
C ARG A 321 0.73 14.40 2.67
N ASN A 322 1.23 13.93 1.53
CA ASN A 322 0.75 14.34 0.21
C ASN A 322 0.20 13.13 -0.54
N LEU A 323 -0.70 13.42 -1.49
CA LEU A 323 -1.31 12.42 -2.35
C LEU A 323 -0.92 12.68 -3.80
N LEU A 324 -0.34 11.68 -4.44
CA LEU A 324 0.00 11.69 -5.85
C LEU A 324 -1.08 10.95 -6.64
N ILE A 325 -1.41 11.45 -7.82
CA ILE A 325 -2.45 10.90 -8.69
C ILE A 325 -1.86 10.63 -10.07
N TYR A 326 -2.09 9.43 -10.59
CA TYR A 326 -1.66 9.00 -11.91
C TYR A 326 -2.83 8.39 -12.69
N ASP A 327 -2.97 8.77 -13.97
CA ASP A 327 -3.93 8.19 -14.89
C ASP A 327 -3.28 6.99 -15.62
N LEU A 328 -3.71 5.78 -15.25
CA LEU A 328 -3.20 4.53 -15.84
C LEU A 328 -3.64 4.34 -17.29
N LYS A 329 -4.75 4.94 -17.69
CA LYS A 329 -5.29 4.82 -19.05
C LYS A 329 -4.56 5.75 -20.02
N GLN A 330 -4.22 6.96 -19.55
CA GLN A 330 -3.46 7.95 -20.32
C GLN A 330 -1.95 7.83 -20.12
N ASP A 331 -1.49 6.96 -19.22
CA ASP A 331 -0.07 6.80 -18.86
C ASP A 331 0.56 8.14 -18.46
N THR A 332 -0.15 8.93 -17.64
CA THR A 332 0.21 10.33 -17.34
C THR A 332 0.08 10.65 -15.85
N PHE A 333 1.09 11.33 -15.30
CA PHE A 333 1.02 11.89 -13.95
C PHE A 333 0.10 13.11 -13.93
N ILE A 334 -0.99 13.04 -13.16
CA ILE A 334 -1.97 14.13 -13.09
C ILE A 334 -1.43 15.26 -12.21
N GLY A 335 -0.88 14.90 -11.05
CA GLY A 335 -0.30 15.88 -10.13
C GLY A 335 -0.24 15.40 -8.68
N GLU A 336 0.12 16.34 -7.81
CA GLU A 336 0.29 16.12 -6.37
C GLU A 336 -0.61 17.08 -5.58
N ILE A 337 -1.30 16.54 -4.58
CA ILE A 337 -2.09 17.29 -3.61
C ILE A 337 -1.27 17.47 -2.34
N ASP A 338 -1.01 18.74 -2.02
CA ASP A 338 -0.42 19.20 -0.76
C ASP A 338 -1.60 19.59 0.17
N PHE A 339 -1.89 18.73 1.16
CA PHE A 339 -2.99 18.99 2.09
C PHE A 339 -2.69 20.19 2.96
N GLN A 340 -3.69 21.02 3.26
CA GLN A 340 -3.49 22.15 4.16
C GLN A 340 -3.34 21.67 5.61
N GLU A 341 -2.59 22.43 6.40
CA GLU A 341 -2.42 22.14 7.83
C GLU A 341 -3.78 22.02 8.52
N GLY A 342 -3.97 20.95 9.28
CA GLY A 342 -5.20 20.68 10.01
C GLY A 342 -6.26 19.95 9.19
N GLU A 343 -6.07 19.65 7.90
CA GLU A 343 -7.03 18.89 7.10
C GLU A 343 -6.88 17.38 7.31
N LEU A 344 -5.87 16.81 6.67
CA LEU A 344 -5.59 15.38 6.60
C LEU A 344 -4.14 15.09 7.02
N ASP A 345 -3.62 15.86 7.98
CA ASP A 345 -2.27 15.71 8.55
C ASP A 345 -1.97 14.25 8.91
N ARG A 346 -3.01 13.50 9.24
CA ARG A 346 -3.00 12.04 9.30
C ARG A 346 -4.12 11.54 8.38
N ILE A 347 -3.76 10.88 7.29
CA ILE A 347 -4.65 10.00 6.53
C ILE A 347 -4.51 8.60 7.17
N PRO A 348 -5.26 8.24 8.23
CA PRO A 348 -5.11 6.93 8.85
C PRO A 348 -5.61 5.83 7.91
N MET A 349 -6.55 6.14 7.04
CA MET A 349 -7.21 5.22 6.13
C MET A 349 -7.58 5.90 4.81
N MET A 350 -7.51 5.14 3.72
CA MET A 350 -7.90 5.56 2.39
C MET A 350 -8.53 4.36 1.68
N PHE A 351 -9.64 4.58 0.96
CA PHE A 351 -10.28 3.54 0.16
C PHE A 351 -11.00 4.15 -1.04
N VAL A 352 -11.27 3.34 -2.07
CA VAL A 352 -12.03 3.76 -3.26
C VAL A 352 -13.45 3.22 -3.17
N GLY A 353 -14.43 4.12 -3.16
CA GLY A 353 -15.84 3.74 -3.30
C GLY A 353 -16.39 4.06 -4.68
N GLU A 354 -17.69 3.84 -4.90
CA GLU A 354 -18.36 4.11 -6.18
C GLU A 354 -18.24 5.58 -6.59
N LYS A 355 -18.24 6.49 -5.61
CA LYS A 355 -18.12 7.94 -5.85
C LYS A 355 -16.68 8.43 -6.02
N GLY A 356 -15.67 7.60 -5.76
CA GLY A 356 -14.25 7.94 -5.92
C GLY A 356 -13.43 7.67 -4.67
N LEU A 357 -12.35 8.43 -4.48
CA LEU A 357 -11.43 8.26 -3.37
C LEU A 357 -11.96 8.88 -2.07
N TYR A 358 -12.06 8.06 -1.02
CA TYR A 358 -12.39 8.49 0.33
C TYR A 358 -11.12 8.57 1.18
N LEU A 359 -10.95 9.71 1.82
CA LEU A 359 -9.87 10.00 2.75
C LEU A 359 -10.44 10.21 4.14
N SER A 360 -9.76 9.67 5.15
CA SER A 360 -10.21 9.76 6.53
C SER A 360 -9.47 10.81 7.33
N LYS A 361 -10.15 11.32 8.34
CA LYS A 361 -9.59 12.14 9.41
C LYS A 361 -10.03 11.57 10.76
N MET A 362 -9.07 11.25 11.62
CA MET A 362 -9.39 10.84 13.00
C MET A 362 -9.92 12.05 13.78
N SER A 363 -10.99 11.85 14.55
CA SER A 363 -11.40 12.81 15.58
C SER A 363 -10.35 12.82 16.71
N GLU A 364 -9.98 14.01 17.17
CA GLU A 364 -9.10 14.16 18.34
C GLU A 364 -9.85 14.00 19.68
N LYS A 365 -11.18 14.17 19.66
CA LYS A 365 -12.02 14.24 20.87
C LYS A 365 -12.80 12.96 21.13
N GLU A 366 -13.00 12.14 20.10
CA GLU A 366 -13.90 10.99 20.13
C GLU A 366 -13.27 9.80 19.40
N GLU A 367 -13.71 8.57 19.71
CA GLU A 367 -13.43 7.37 18.92
C GLU A 367 -14.27 7.38 17.62
N ALA A 368 -14.03 8.39 16.80
CA ALA A 368 -14.74 8.61 15.54
C ALA A 368 -13.76 8.96 14.40
N VAL A 369 -14.16 8.64 13.18
CA VAL A 369 -13.44 8.99 11.95
C VAL A 369 -14.43 9.64 11.00
N ASP A 370 -14.06 10.81 10.51
CA ASP A 370 -14.76 11.47 9.42
C ASP A 370 -14.14 11.06 8.09
N PHE A 371 -14.96 10.67 7.12
CA PHE A 371 -14.54 10.37 5.76
C PHE A 371 -14.97 11.49 4.82
N TYR A 372 -14.06 11.88 3.93
CA TYR A 372 -14.21 12.94 2.95
C TYR A 372 -14.01 12.35 1.56
N LEU A 373 -14.91 12.70 0.64
CA LEU A 373 -14.72 12.42 -0.78
C LEU A 373 -13.77 13.45 -1.37
N LEU A 374 -12.71 12.95 -2.02
CA LEU A 374 -11.77 13.78 -2.75
C LEU A 374 -12.28 14.06 -4.17
N SER A 375 -12.17 15.32 -4.58
CA SER A 375 -12.33 15.76 -5.96
C SER A 375 -11.24 16.80 -6.29
N TRP A 376 -10.88 16.93 -7.56
CA TRP A 376 -9.90 17.90 -8.04
C TRP A 376 -10.31 18.43 -9.41
N ASP A 377 -9.77 19.60 -9.76
CA ASP A 377 -9.93 20.18 -11.09
C ASP A 377 -8.89 19.57 -12.05
N GLU A 378 -9.35 19.04 -13.18
CA GLU A 378 -8.49 18.50 -14.25
C GLU A 378 -7.78 19.60 -15.07
#